data_AF-A0A7S2QY79-F1
#
_entry.id   AF-A0A7S2QY79-F1
#
_cell.length_a   1.000
_cell.length_b   1.000
_cell.length_c   1.000
_cell.angle_alpha   90.00
_cell.angle_beta   90.00
_cell.angle_gamma   90.00
#
_symmetry.space_group_name_H-M   'P 1'
#
loop_
_entity.id
_entity.type
_entity.pdbx_description
1 polymer ?
#
loop_
_entity_poly.entity_id
_entity_poly.type
_entity_poly.pdbx_seq_one_letter_code
_entity_poly.pdbx_strand_id
1 'polypeptide(L)'
;EDTGSKHVPCVRAQADVDDLGVRMTEALREAFSDGADVACIAGTDIPNFCAAHAEQCFALLTQGADVDSSRGCAVDVVFGPARDGGFYCVAARRGVDEALRRAFDGVQWSTPNTLECCLAGCARE
;
A
#
# COMPACT_ATOMS: atom_id res chain seq x y z
N GLU A 1 18.43 -12.48 23.70
CA GLU A 1 19.26 -11.45 23.06
C GLU A 1 18.79 -11.33 21.62
N ASP A 2 17.98 -10.33 21.33
CA ASP A 2 17.55 -10.02 19.97
C ASP A 2 18.70 -9.27 19.29
N THR A 3 19.49 -9.97 18.48
CA THR A 3 20.48 -9.35 17.61
C THR A 3 19.73 -8.64 16.49
N GLY A 4 19.08 -7.53 16.83
CA GLY A 4 18.33 -6.68 15.93
C GLY A 4 19.18 -6.37 14.71
N SER A 5 18.86 -7.05 13.60
CA SER A 5 19.52 -6.85 12.33
C SER A 5 19.34 -5.38 11.99
N LYS A 6 20.43 -4.61 12.02
CA LYS A 6 20.39 -3.17 11.74
C LYS A 6 19.89 -3.03 10.30
N HIS A 7 18.62 -2.65 10.12
CA HIS A 7 18.09 -2.39 8.80
C HIS A 7 18.82 -1.17 8.25
N VAL A 8 19.72 -1.40 7.30
CA VAL A 8 20.46 -0.34 6.63
C VAL A 8 19.49 0.34 5.68
N PRO A 9 19.26 1.66 5.77
CA PRO A 9 18.45 2.36 4.79
C PRO A 9 18.99 2.08 3.39
N CYS A 10 18.16 1.52 2.52
CA CYS A 10 18.49 1.34 1.11
C CYS A 10 17.88 2.47 0.30
N VAL A 11 18.63 2.93 -0.71
CA VAL A 11 18.15 3.92 -1.67
C VAL A 11 18.19 3.26 -3.03
N ARG A 12 17.04 3.22 -3.70
CA ARG A 12 16.88 2.63 -5.03
C ARG A 12 16.14 3.62 -5.91
N ALA A 13 16.43 3.59 -7.20
CA ALA A 13 15.63 4.36 -8.16
C ALA A 13 14.24 3.70 -8.28
N GLN A 14 13.19 4.50 -8.33
CA GLN A 14 11.87 4.01 -8.72
C GLN A 14 11.90 3.54 -10.19
N ALA A 15 10.93 2.69 -10.56
CA ALA A 15 10.76 2.29 -11.95
C ALA A 15 10.60 3.51 -12.88
N ASP A 16 11.33 3.50 -14.00
CA ASP A 16 11.30 4.57 -15.00
C ASP A 16 10.18 4.33 -16.03
N VAL A 17 8.94 4.57 -15.58
CA VAL A 17 7.71 4.41 -16.35
C VAL A 17 6.77 5.57 -16.04
N ASP A 18 5.86 5.93 -16.94
CA ASP A 18 5.00 7.12 -16.74
C ASP A 18 3.93 6.92 -15.65
N ASP A 19 3.42 5.70 -15.48
CA ASP A 19 2.29 5.44 -14.59
C ASP A 19 2.73 5.29 -13.12
N LEU A 20 2.10 6.08 -12.23
CA LEU A 20 2.41 6.08 -10.79
C LEU A 20 2.03 4.76 -10.11
N GLY A 21 0.94 4.12 -10.52
CA GLY A 21 0.50 2.82 -10.03
C GLY A 21 1.52 1.72 -10.31
N VAL A 22 2.11 1.72 -11.51
CA VAL A 22 3.18 0.80 -11.88
C VAL A 22 4.42 1.04 -11.00
N ARG A 23 4.81 2.30 -10.77
CA ARG A 23 5.94 2.63 -9.88
C ARG A 23 5.74 2.12 -8.46
N MET A 24 4.54 2.32 -7.89
CA MET A 24 4.20 1.81 -6.55
C MET A 24 4.17 0.28 -6.50
N THR A 25 3.63 -0.36 -7.54
CA THR A 25 3.57 -1.83 -7.62
C THR A 25 4.99 -2.42 -7.65
N GLU A 26 5.91 -1.83 -8.41
CA GLU A 26 7.29 -2.30 -8.47
C GLU A 26 8.04 -2.08 -7.16
N ALA A 27 7.86 -0.92 -6.50
CA ALA A 27 8.45 -0.67 -5.19
C ALA A 27 7.96 -1.68 -4.12
N LEU A 28 6.69 -2.07 -4.14
CA LEU A 28 6.17 -3.13 -3.26
C LEU A 28 6.78 -4.49 -3.60
N ARG A 29 6.91 -4.84 -4.89
CA ARG A 29 7.56 -6.08 -5.34
C ARG A 29 9.00 -6.19 -4.88
N GLU A 30 9.74 -5.09 -4.95
CA GLU A 30 11.12 -5.05 -4.45
C GLU A 30 11.17 -5.33 -2.95
N ALA A 31 10.30 -4.68 -2.16
CA ALA A 31 10.21 -4.93 -0.71
C ALA A 31 9.86 -6.40 -0.41
N PHE A 32 8.95 -7.01 -1.17
CA PHE A 32 8.61 -8.43 -1.03
C PHE A 32 9.75 -9.36 -1.45
N SER A 33 10.54 -8.98 -2.46
CA SER A 33 11.72 -9.72 -2.90
C SER A 33 12.85 -9.64 -1.86
N ASP A 34 12.91 -8.55 -1.09
CA ASP A 34 13.79 -8.38 0.06
C ASP A 34 13.31 -9.15 1.32
N GLY A 35 12.15 -9.83 1.25
CA GLY A 35 11.64 -10.74 2.29
C GLY A 35 10.52 -10.17 3.15
N ALA A 36 9.94 -9.02 2.80
CA ALA A 36 8.77 -8.49 3.52
C ALA A 36 7.50 -9.30 3.21
N ASP A 37 6.69 -9.60 4.23
CA ASP A 37 5.35 -10.16 4.05
C ASP A 37 4.27 -9.08 3.86
N VAL A 38 4.50 -7.89 4.44
CA VAL A 38 3.69 -6.68 4.26
C VAL A 38 4.62 -5.49 4.05
N ALA A 39 4.23 -4.56 3.19
CA ALA A 39 5.00 -3.35 2.91
C ALA A 39 4.06 -2.15 2.74
N CYS A 40 4.57 -0.95 3.05
CA CYS A 40 3.84 0.31 2.97
C CYS A 40 4.68 1.33 2.20
N ILE A 41 4.05 1.99 1.23
CA ILE A 41 4.57 3.17 0.55
C ILE A 41 3.90 4.39 1.16
N ALA A 42 4.67 5.42 1.48
CA ALA A 42 4.15 6.71 1.93
C ALA A 42 4.73 7.85 1.09
N GLY A 43 3.96 8.92 0.95
CA GLY A 43 4.47 10.19 0.43
C GLY A 43 5.56 10.75 1.34
N THR A 44 6.57 11.39 0.76
CA THR A 44 7.66 12.03 1.53
C THR A 44 7.31 13.44 1.99
N ASP A 45 6.19 13.98 1.53
CA ASP A 45 5.69 15.33 1.76
C ASP A 45 4.67 15.42 2.90
N ILE A 46 4.66 14.43 3.81
CA ILE A 46 3.75 14.33 4.94
C ILE A 46 4.56 14.42 6.25
N PRO A 47 4.79 15.63 6.80
CA PRO A 47 5.69 15.82 7.95
C PRO A 47 5.31 15.02 9.20
N ASN A 48 4.03 14.68 9.36
CA ASN A 48 3.50 13.96 10.50
C ASN A 48 3.44 12.45 10.30
N PHE A 49 3.88 11.92 9.16
CA PHE A 49 3.90 10.48 8.94
C PHE A 49 4.93 9.80 9.85
N CYS A 50 4.46 8.94 10.75
CA CYS A 50 5.26 8.12 11.64
C CYS A 50 4.93 6.62 11.54
N ALA A 51 5.75 5.79 12.20
CA ALA A 51 5.63 4.33 12.21
C ALA A 51 4.21 3.83 12.57
N ALA A 52 3.51 4.51 13.47
CA ALA A 52 2.16 4.14 13.89
C ALA A 52 1.15 4.06 12.72
N HIS A 53 1.30 4.90 11.69
CA HIS A 53 0.43 4.83 10.50
C HIS A 53 0.69 3.56 9.68
N ALA A 54 1.96 3.19 9.51
CA ALA A 54 2.33 1.97 8.81
C ALA A 54 1.90 0.73 9.62
N GLU A 55 2.12 0.73 10.94
CA GLU A 55 1.69 -0.34 11.85
C GLU A 55 0.18 -0.55 11.81
N GLN A 56 -0.62 0.52 11.78
CA GLN A 56 -2.07 0.42 11.62
C GLN A 56 -2.46 -0.23 10.29
N CYS A 57 -1.79 0.12 9.19
CA CYS A 57 -2.04 -0.52 7.89
C CYS A 57 -1.69 -2.01 7.93
N PHE A 58 -0.58 -2.38 8.58
CA PHE A 58 -0.16 -3.78 8.73
C PHE A 58 -1.11 -4.58 9.60
N ALA A 59 -1.64 -3.99 10.67
CA ALA A 59 -2.67 -4.62 11.50
C ALA A 59 -3.91 -4.94 10.66
N LEU A 60 -4.40 -3.99 9.85
CA LEU A 60 -5.57 -4.21 8.98
C LEU A 60 -5.34 -5.31 7.93
N LEU A 61 -4.13 -5.40 7.35
CA LEU A 61 -3.77 -6.45 6.39
C LEU A 61 -3.70 -7.86 7.02
N THR A 62 -3.26 -7.95 8.28
CA THR A 62 -2.99 -9.23 8.95
C THR A 62 -4.16 -9.72 9.79
N GLN A 63 -4.91 -8.82 10.41
CA GLN A 63 -6.02 -9.12 11.33
C GLN A 63 -7.39 -8.93 10.67
N GLY A 64 -7.46 -8.20 9.54
CA GLY A 64 -8.70 -7.81 8.91
C GLY A 64 -9.31 -6.54 9.54
N ALA A 65 -10.36 -6.00 8.92
CA ALA A 65 -11.12 -4.89 9.46
C ALA A 65 -12.36 -5.41 10.19
N ASP A 66 -12.51 -5.09 11.47
CA ASP A 66 -13.64 -5.46 12.36
C ASP A 66 -14.96 -4.78 11.97
N VAL A 67 -15.46 -5.01 10.76
CA VAL A 67 -16.71 -4.39 10.29
C VAL A 67 -17.79 -5.42 9.96
N ASP A 68 -17.40 -6.65 9.57
CA ASP A 68 -18.33 -7.77 9.42
C ASP A 68 -17.54 -9.10 9.30
N SER A 69 -17.01 -9.60 10.41
CA SER A 69 -16.24 -10.85 10.47
C SER A 69 -17.04 -12.10 10.03
N SER A 70 -18.34 -11.95 9.72
CA SER A 70 -19.19 -13.02 9.17
C SER A 70 -18.88 -13.32 7.69
N ARG A 71 -18.17 -12.43 7.00
CA ARG A 71 -17.64 -12.64 5.65
C ARG A 71 -16.11 -12.70 5.77
N GLY A 72 -15.55 -13.89 5.93
CA GLY A 72 -14.10 -14.12 6.08
C GLY A 72 -13.25 -13.68 4.88
N CYS A 73 -13.22 -12.38 4.61
CA CYS A 73 -12.55 -11.77 3.47
C CYS A 73 -11.20 -11.22 3.92
N ALA A 74 -10.12 -11.83 3.42
CA ALA A 74 -8.77 -11.29 3.60
C ALA A 74 -8.64 -9.92 2.94
N VAL A 75 -8.01 -8.98 3.64
CA VAL A 75 -7.69 -7.63 3.13
C VAL A 75 -6.37 -7.71 2.35
N ASP A 76 -6.41 -7.34 1.07
CA ASP A 76 -5.23 -7.40 0.20
C ASP A 76 -4.44 -6.09 0.16
N VAL A 77 -5.15 -4.95 0.17
CA VAL A 77 -4.60 -3.60 0.01
C VAL A 77 -5.30 -2.65 0.99
N VAL A 78 -4.52 -1.77 1.62
CA VAL A 78 -5.00 -0.73 2.56
C VAL A 78 -4.51 0.63 2.08
N PHE A 79 -5.39 1.63 2.08
CA PHE A 79 -5.08 3.01 1.73
C PHE A 79 -5.22 3.92 2.96
N GLY A 80 -4.25 4.80 3.16
CA GLY A 80 -4.35 5.91 4.11
C GLY A 80 -4.97 7.13 3.43
N PRO A 81 -6.25 7.47 3.67
CA PRO A 81 -6.94 8.51 2.94
C PRO A 81 -6.37 9.90 3.22
N ALA A 82 -6.22 10.71 2.17
CA ALA A 82 -5.85 12.12 2.26
C ALA A 82 -7.08 13.02 2.13
N ARG A 83 -6.98 14.26 2.63
CA ARG A 83 -8.11 15.22 2.64
C ARG A 83 -8.49 15.74 1.25
N ASP A 84 -7.58 15.67 0.31
CA ASP A 84 -7.75 16.12 -1.07
C ASP A 84 -8.44 15.09 -1.96
N GLY A 85 -8.76 13.90 -1.43
CA GLY A 85 -9.38 12.81 -2.17
C GLY A 85 -8.40 11.77 -2.75
N GLY A 86 -7.10 11.96 -2.49
CA GLY A 86 -6.07 10.94 -2.73
C GLY A 86 -5.82 10.05 -1.50
N PHE A 87 -4.62 9.49 -1.46
CA PHE A 87 -4.10 8.75 -0.32
C PHE A 87 -2.65 9.14 -0.05
N TYR A 88 -2.28 9.14 1.22
CA TYR A 88 -0.96 9.53 1.70
C TYR A 88 -0.04 8.31 1.92
N CYS A 89 -0.63 7.12 2.03
CA CYS A 89 0.07 5.85 1.99
C CYS A 89 -0.78 4.73 1.38
N VAL A 90 -0.12 3.69 0.87
CA VAL A 90 -0.72 2.43 0.46
C VAL A 90 0.11 1.27 0.99
N ALA A 91 -0.56 0.27 1.57
CA ALA A 91 0.08 -0.93 2.07
C ALA A 91 -0.55 -2.17 1.45
N ALA A 92 0.27 -3.20 1.25
CA ALA A 92 -0.17 -4.46 0.68
C ALA A 92 0.60 -5.64 1.29
N ARG A 93 0.00 -6.82 1.18
CA ARG A 93 0.66 -8.09 1.52
C ARG A 93 1.32 -8.73 0.30
N ARG A 94 2.35 -9.54 0.51
CA ARG A 94 3.02 -10.29 -0.56
C ARG A 94 2.02 -11.18 -1.32
N GLY A 95 2.16 -11.23 -2.65
CA GLY A 95 1.36 -12.10 -3.53
C GLY A 95 0.01 -11.52 -3.96
N VAL A 96 -0.19 -10.20 -3.83
CA VAL A 96 -1.42 -9.50 -4.27
C VAL A 96 -1.22 -8.64 -5.50
N ASP A 97 -0.28 -9.00 -6.37
CA ASP A 97 0.02 -8.29 -7.62
C ASP A 97 -1.22 -7.98 -8.46
N GLU A 98 -2.13 -8.95 -8.57
CA GLU A 98 -3.38 -8.77 -9.32
C GLU A 98 -4.37 -7.82 -8.61
N ALA A 99 -4.35 -7.76 -7.28
CA ALA A 99 -5.15 -6.78 -6.54
C ALA A 99 -4.58 -5.37 -6.74
N LEU A 100 -3.25 -5.19 -6.67
CA LEU A 100 -2.57 -3.91 -6.93
C LEU A 100 -2.79 -3.45 -8.38
N ARG A 101 -2.66 -4.36 -9.34
CA ARG A 101 -2.90 -4.07 -10.76
C ARG A 101 -4.32 -3.52 -10.96
N ARG A 102 -5.33 -4.19 -10.39
CA ARG A 102 -6.72 -3.75 -10.49
C ARG A 102 -6.97 -2.44 -9.73
N ALA A 103 -6.37 -2.28 -8.55
CA ALA A 103 -6.49 -1.06 -7.75
C ALA A 103 -5.91 0.18 -8.46
N PHE A 104 -4.98 0.01 -9.40
CA PHE A 104 -4.34 1.13 -10.08
C PHE A 104 -4.70 1.24 -11.57
N ASP A 105 -5.48 0.30 -12.10
CA ASP A 105 -5.84 0.29 -13.52
C ASP A 105 -6.71 1.49 -13.89
N GLY A 106 -6.26 2.28 -14.86
CA GLY A 106 -6.99 3.44 -15.36
C GLY A 106 -7.20 4.59 -14.35
N VAL A 107 -6.49 4.59 -13.22
CA VAL A 107 -6.64 5.63 -12.19
C VAL A 107 -6.20 6.98 -12.72
N GLN A 108 -7.08 7.98 -12.58
CA GLN A 108 -6.74 9.37 -12.86
C GLN A 108 -6.00 9.98 -11.68
N TRP A 109 -4.67 9.95 -11.75
CA TRP A 109 -3.79 10.52 -10.74
C TRP A 109 -3.98 12.04 -10.59
N SER A 110 -3.66 12.56 -9.40
CA SER A 110 -3.75 14.00 -9.07
C SER A 110 -5.15 14.60 -9.20
N THR A 111 -6.18 13.79 -8.92
CA THR A 111 -7.58 14.24 -8.86
C THR A 111 -8.21 13.97 -7.49
N PRO A 112 -9.28 14.69 -7.10
CA PRO A 112 -10.03 14.39 -5.88
C PRO A 112 -10.72 13.02 -5.84
N ASN A 113 -10.75 12.30 -6.97
CA ASN A 113 -11.39 11.01 -7.08
C ASN A 113 -10.36 9.86 -7.09
N THR A 114 -9.06 10.16 -6.93
CA THR A 114 -7.98 9.18 -7.03
C THR A 114 -8.22 7.98 -6.11
N LEU A 115 -8.50 8.22 -4.82
CA LEU A 115 -8.74 7.13 -3.87
C LEU A 115 -10.01 6.34 -4.20
N GLU A 116 -11.08 7.02 -4.60
CA GLU A 116 -12.34 6.37 -4.98
C GLU A 116 -12.15 5.44 -6.18
N CYS A 117 -11.43 5.89 -7.22
CA CYS A 117 -11.07 5.08 -8.37
C CYS A 117 -10.26 3.84 -7.94
N CYS A 118 -9.28 4.01 -7.04
CA CYS A 118 -8.51 2.88 -6.54
C CYS A 118 -9.36 1.85 -5.80
N LEU A 119 -10.25 2.31 -4.92
CA LEU A 119 -11.15 1.44 -4.15
C LEU A 119 -12.15 0.71 -5.06
N ALA A 120 -12.64 1.35 -6.11
CA ALA A 120 -13.49 0.71 -7.11
C ALA A 120 -12.78 -0.46 -7.80
N GLY A 121 -11.49 -0.31 -8.12
CA GLY A 121 -10.66 -1.39 -8.67
C GLY A 121 -10.42 -2.56 -7.69
N CYS A 122 -10.52 -2.32 -6.38
CA CYS A 122 -10.38 -3.36 -5.36
C CYS A 122 -11.65 -4.20 -5.13
N ALA A 123 -12.82 -3.75 -5.60
CA ALA A 123 -14.06 -4.48 -5.41
C ALA A 123 -13.97 -5.84 -6.12
N ARG A 124 -14.15 -6.93 -5.36
CA ARG A 124 -14.28 -8.28 -5.92
C ARG A 124 -15.69 -8.42 -6.50
N GLU A 125 -15.79 -8.90 -7.75
CA GLU A 125 -17.04 -9.39 -8.33
C GLU A 125 -17.56 -10.62 -7.57
#